data_AF-A0A924Z0P9-F1
#
_entry.id   AF-A0A924Z0P9-F1
#
_cell.length_a   1.000
_cell.length_b   1.000
_cell.length_c   1.000
_cell.angle_alpha   90.00
_cell.angle_beta   90.00
_cell.angle_gamma   90.00
#
_symmetry.space_group_name_H-M   'P 1'
#
loop_
_entity.id
_entity.type
_entity.pdbx_description
1 polymer ?
#
loop_
_entity_poly.entity_id
_entity_poly.type
_entity_poly.pdbx_seq_one_letter_code
_entity_poly.pdbx_strand_id
1 'polypeptide(L)' 'MPTFEPQKPIVTATPIVVVDAGLAPGRYRFQLVVEDDTGNQSQPTEQIVVINPSRIR' A
#
# COMPACT_ATOMS: atom_id res chain seq x y z
N MET A 1 -3.44 8.16 11.37
CA MET A 1 -2.75 7.28 10.41
C MET A 1 -3.47 7.43 9.08
N PRO A 2 -2.79 7.48 7.93
CA PRO A 2 -3.46 7.68 6.65
C PRO A 2 -4.35 6.47 6.32
N THR A 3 -5.60 6.73 5.97
CA THR A 3 -6.51 5.71 5.47
C THR A 3 -6.16 5.41 4.01
N PHE A 4 -5.91 4.14 3.69
CA PHE A 4 -5.65 3.72 2.32
C PHE A 4 -6.95 3.65 1.54
N GLU A 5 -7.08 4.51 0.53
CA GLU A 5 -8.17 4.44 -0.44
C GLU A 5 -7.61 3.98 -1.79
N PRO A 6 -8.26 3.02 -2.47
CA PRO A 6 -7.82 2.57 -3.79
C PRO A 6 -7.61 3.76 -4.74
N GLN A 7 -6.47 3.74 -5.44
CA GLN A 7 -6.07 4.76 -6.43
C GLN A 7 -5.85 6.18 -5.87
N LYS A 8 -5.82 6.38 -4.54
CA LYS A 8 -5.39 7.64 -3.94
C LYS A 8 -3.95 7.57 -3.42
N PRO A 9 -3.08 8.53 -3.82
CA PRO A 9 -1.74 8.64 -3.25
C PRO A 9 -1.79 8.93 -1.74
N ILE A 10 -0.91 8.30 -0.98
CA ILE A 10 -0.66 8.65 0.43
C ILE A 10 0.68 9.37 0.50
N VAL A 11 0.68 10.61 0.97
CA VAL A 11 1.92 11.37 1.28
C VAL A 11 2.23 11.17 2.75
N THR A 12 3.45 10.70 3.06
CA THR A 12 3.89 10.49 4.44
C THR A 12 5.38 10.74 4.58
N ALA A 13 5.79 11.28 5.73
CA ALA A 13 7.19 11.41 6.11
C ALA A 13 7.74 10.14 6.79
N THR A 14 6.90 9.15 7.08
CA THR A 14 7.29 7.89 7.72
C THR A 14 7.31 6.74 6.72
N PRO A 15 8.32 5.86 6.73
CA PRO A 15 8.42 4.74 5.78
C PRO A 15 7.44 3.59 6.09
N ILE A 16 6.48 3.81 7.00
CA ILE A 16 5.47 2.84 7.37
C ILE A 16 4.11 3.36 6.91
N VAL A 17 3.42 2.57 6.10
CA VAL A 17 2.02 2.78 5.69
C VAL A 17 1.23 1.57 6.16
N VAL A 18 0.21 1.80 7.00
CA VAL A 18 -0.73 0.74 7.40
C VAL A 18 -1.89 0.75 6.43
N VAL A 19 -2.13 -0.40 5.80
CA VAL A 19 -3.26 -0.60 4.90
C VAL A 19 -4.39 -1.25 5.70
N ASP A 20 -5.26 -0.42 6.27
CA ASP A 20 -6.50 -0.84 6.94
C ASP A 20 -7.71 -0.37 6.13
N ALA A 21 -7.89 -0.96 4.95
CA ALA A 21 -8.94 -0.56 4.00
C ALA A 21 -10.12 -1.53 3.97
N GLY A 22 -10.22 -2.47 4.93
CA GLY A 22 -11.24 -3.52 4.89
C GLY A 22 -11.20 -4.35 3.60
N LEU A 23 -10.00 -4.60 3.07
CA LEU A 23 -9.84 -5.30 1.79
C LEU A 23 -10.46 -6.70 1.86
N ALA A 24 -11.31 -7.01 0.89
CA ALA A 24 -11.88 -8.35 0.74
C ALA A 24 -10.77 -9.40 0.49
N PRO A 25 -11.06 -10.70 0.69
CA PRO A 25 -10.13 -11.74 0.27
C PRO A 25 -9.73 -11.61 -1.21
N GLY A 26 -8.45 -11.74 -1.50
CA GLY A 26 -7.92 -11.48 -2.84
C GLY A 26 -6.40 -11.34 -2.87
N ARG A 27 -5.87 -11.12 -4.08
CA ARG A 27 -4.44 -10.87 -4.34
C ARG A 27 -4.25 -9.40 -4.69
N TYR A 28 -3.49 -8.70 -3.86
CA TYR A 28 -3.23 -7.27 -3.99
C TYR A 28 -1.75 -7.02 -4.30
N ARG A 29 -1.50 -6.05 -5.19
CA ARG A 29 -0.17 -5.54 -5.50
C ARG A 29 -0.04 -4.15 -4.90
N PHE A 30 0.94 -3.99 -4.03
CA PHE A 30 1.34 -2.71 -3.47
C PHE A 30 2.60 -2.24 -4.18
N GLN A 31 2.63 -0.96 -4.55
CA GLN A 31 3.77 -0.33 -5.21
C GLN A 31 4.23 0.85 -4.34
N LEU A 32 5.53 0.92 -4.07
CA LEU A 32 6.17 2.04 -3.41
C LEU A 32 7.10 2.76 -4.41
N VAL A 33 6.91 4.07 -4.52
CA VAL A 33 7.78 5.01 -5.22
C VAL A 33 8.11 6.12 -4.22
N VAL A 34 9.39 6.44 -4.06
CA VAL A 34 9.83 7.57 -3.24
C VAL A 34 10.11 8.75 -4.16
N GLU A 35 9.56 9.92 -3.81
CA GLU A 35 9.82 11.19 -4.48
C GLU A 35 10.59 12.11 -3.53
N ASP A 36 11.63 12.79 -4.02
CA ASP A 36 12.37 13.80 -3.25
C ASP A 36 11.77 15.21 -3.40
N ASP A 37 12.28 16.18 -2.64
CA ASP A 37 11.79 17.57 -2.65
C ASP A 37 11.98 18.30 -4.00
N THR A 38 12.74 17.70 -4.92
CA THR A 38 12.96 18.21 -6.28
C THR A 38 12.14 17.47 -7.33
N GLY A 39 11.33 16.48 -6.93
CA GLY A 39 10.45 15.70 -7.79
C GLY A 39 11.11 14.48 -8.44
N ASN A 40 12.32 14.09 -8.04
CA ASN A 40 12.92 12.87 -8.58
C ASN A 40 12.28 11.64 -7.95
N GLN A 41 11.97 10.64 -8.78
CA GLN A 41 11.34 9.40 -8.35
C GLN A 41 12.31 8.22 -8.37
N SER A 42 12.20 7.35 -7.36
CA SER A 42 12.90 6.07 -7.34
C SER A 42 12.34 5.10 -8.40
N GLN A 43 13.08 4.02 -8.69
CA GLN A 43 12.43 2.86 -9.30
C GLN A 43 11.36 2.29 -8.35
N PRO A 44 10.24 1.77 -8.88
CA PRO A 44 9.20 1.20 -8.04
C PRO A 44 9.65 -0.12 -7.40
N THR A 45 9.28 -0.32 -6.14
CA THR A 45 9.33 -1.62 -5.46
C THR A 45 7.91 -2.16 -5.31
N GLU A 46 7.73 -3.46 -5.56
CA GLU A 46 6.43 -4.12 -5.49
C GLU A 46 6.38 -5.18 -4.39
N GLN A 47 5.25 -5.26 -3.69
CA GLN A 47 4.94 -6.35 -2.76
C GLN A 47 3.58 -6.94 -3.11
N ILE A 48 3.52 -8.28 -3.23
CA ILE A 48 2.27 -9.01 -3.35
C ILE A 48 1.80 -9.45 -1.97
N VAL A 49 0.54 -9.15 -1.66
CA VAL A 49 -0.15 -9.59 -0.44
C VAL A 49 -1.36 -10.40 -0.84
N VAL A 50 -1.55 -11.56 -0.21
CA VAL A 50 -2.71 -12.43 -0.41
C VAL A 50 -3.53 -12.45 0.88
N ILE A 51 -4.75 -11.95 0.80
CA ILE A 51 -5.73 -12.02 1.89
C ILE A 51 -6.58 -13.27 1.64
N ASN A 52 -6.42 -14.26 2.52
CA ASN A 52 -7.24 -15.46 2.46
C ASN A 52 -8.58 -15.22 3.16
N PRO A 53 -9.68 -15.83 2.67
CA PRO A 53 -10.93 -15.83 3.42
C PRO A 53 -10.70 -16.50 4.78
N SER A 54 -11.22 -15.89 5.84
CA SER A 54 -11.23 -16.47 7.17
C SER A 54 -12.08 -17.75 7.12
N ARG A 55 -11.41 -18.90 7.17
CA ARG A 55 -12.10 -20.18 7.35
C ARG A 55 -12.34 -20.35 8.85
N ILE A 56 -13.56 -20.05 9.29
CA ILE A 56 -14.02 -20.48 10.60
C ILE A 56 -14.19 -22.01 10.50
N ARG A 57 -13.43 -22.76 11.30
CA ARG A 57 -13.64 -24.19 11.54
C ARG A 57 -14.37 -24.35 12.87
#